data_AF-A0A7G5GX52-F1
#
_entry.id   AF-A0A7G5GX52-F1
#
_cell.length_a   1.000
_cell.length_b   1.000
_cell.length_c   1.000
_cell.angle_alpha   90.00
_cell.angle_beta   90.00
_cell.angle_gamma   90.00
#
_symmetry.space_group_name_H-M   'P 1'
#
loop_
_entity.id
_entity.type
_entity.pdbx_description
1 polymer ?
#
loop_
_entity_poly.entity_id
_entity_poly.type
_entity_poly.pdbx_seq_one_letter_code
_entity_poly.pdbx_strand_id
1 'polypeptide(L)'
;MNYIYKKSLKIMPLTQSAVLIFSLFMLVLSCQTKHLPFETNVASCTIQFPITSHELRNRYPNAVESLSAELTDTTRDVQVVWRFNDLIQDPRSQPYGVLITLRNKGPKMDSIRTAFEKQYHKSFQPLTRPQHLGKYEYYESDSTLVVMEINDEVQLSINQRKVFPHNTGNQFMNDVVISICYNLDTTKKERFAMKQGEIRIRD
;
A
#
# COMPACT_ATOMS: atom_id res chain seq x y z
N MET A 1 -59.83 64.02 13.16
CA MET A 1 -58.70 64.17 14.10
C MET A 1 -57.89 62.88 14.10
N ASN A 2 -56.55 63.03 14.06
CA ASN A 2 -55.42 62.07 14.13
C ASN A 2 -55.75 60.64 14.65
N TYR A 3 -55.09 59.57 14.18
CA TYR A 3 -53.65 59.33 14.29
C TYR A 3 -53.07 58.47 13.15
N ILE A 4 -51.92 58.91 12.61
CA ILE A 4 -50.99 58.13 11.81
C ILE A 4 -50.07 57.36 12.78
N TYR A 5 -50.10 56.03 12.76
CA TYR A 5 -49.07 55.21 13.40
C TYR A 5 -48.11 54.66 12.35
N LYS A 6 -46.90 55.21 12.35
CA LYS A 6 -45.76 54.80 11.52
C LYS A 6 -45.07 53.61 12.22
N LYS A 7 -45.28 52.39 11.73
CA LYS A 7 -44.59 51.20 12.27
C LYS A 7 -43.30 50.95 11.48
N SER A 8 -42.18 51.33 12.08
CA SER A 8 -40.83 51.07 11.55
C SER A 8 -40.53 49.57 11.65
N LEU A 9 -40.38 48.88 10.52
CA LEU A 9 -40.05 47.46 10.46
C LEU A 9 -38.54 47.30 10.56
N LYS A 10 -38.08 46.80 11.72
CA LYS A 10 -36.69 46.44 11.99
C LYS A 10 -36.36 45.16 11.19
N ILE A 11 -35.57 45.29 10.13
CA ILE A 11 -35.03 44.13 9.40
C ILE A 11 -33.87 43.57 10.21
N MET A 12 -34.04 42.39 10.81
CA MET A 12 -32.93 41.62 11.40
C MET A 12 -32.20 40.84 10.29
N PRO A 13 -30.86 40.70 10.38
CA PRO A 13 -30.07 40.10 9.32
C PRO A 13 -30.23 38.58 9.31
N LEU A 14 -30.83 38.05 8.25
CA LEU A 14 -31.10 36.63 8.01
C LEU A 14 -29.85 35.82 7.60
N THR A 15 -28.65 36.28 7.93
CA THR A 15 -27.41 35.79 7.29
C THR A 15 -26.47 34.97 8.18
N GLN A 16 -26.68 34.91 9.49
CA GLN A 16 -25.80 34.13 10.38
C GLN A 16 -26.12 32.62 10.41
N SER A 17 -27.38 32.23 10.19
CA SER A 17 -27.78 30.81 10.23
C SER A 17 -27.31 30.03 9.00
N ALA A 18 -27.19 30.69 7.83
CA ALA A 18 -26.77 30.04 6.59
C ALA A 18 -25.29 29.64 6.59
N VAL A 19 -24.43 30.43 7.23
CA VAL A 19 -22.98 30.17 7.30
C VAL A 19 -22.69 28.92 8.14
N LEU A 20 -23.40 28.74 9.26
CA LEU A 20 -23.23 27.57 10.13
C LEU A 20 -23.62 26.24 9.45
N ILE A 21 -24.68 26.24 8.65
CA ILE A 21 -25.15 25.04 7.94
C ILE A 21 -24.17 24.62 6.85
N PHE A 22 -23.55 25.58 6.15
CA PHE A 22 -22.55 25.28 5.11
C PHE A 22 -21.26 24.71 5.72
N SER A 23 -20.83 25.22 6.86
CA SER A 23 -19.68 24.69 7.61
C SER A 23 -19.93 23.26 8.11
N LEU A 24 -21.15 22.97 8.57
CA LEU A 24 -21.52 21.63 9.04
C LEU A 24 -21.60 20.63 7.87
N PHE A 25 -22.11 21.04 6.71
CA PHE A 25 -22.12 20.19 5.51
C PHE A 25 -20.71 19.87 4.98
N MET A 26 -19.80 20.85 5.02
CA MET A 26 -18.38 20.61 4.66
C MET A 26 -17.69 19.69 5.67
N LEU A 27 -18.04 19.76 6.96
CA LEU A 27 -17.53 18.84 7.98
C LEU A 27 -18.05 17.40 7.82
N VAL A 28 -19.31 17.21 7.41
CA VAL A 28 -19.90 15.88 7.20
C VAL A 28 -19.34 15.20 5.95
N LEU A 29 -18.97 15.97 4.91
CA LEU A 29 -18.22 15.46 3.75
C LEU A 29 -16.77 15.08 4.07
N SER A 30 -16.26 15.47 5.23
CA SER A 30 -14.93 15.10 5.72
C SER A 30 -14.93 13.78 6.51
N CYS A 31 -16.10 13.16 6.70
CA CYS A 31 -16.24 11.86 7.35
C CYS A 31 -16.23 10.75 6.30
N GLN A 32 -15.18 9.92 6.36
CA GLN A 32 -14.86 8.77 5.51
C GLN A 32 -14.02 9.13 4.27
N THR A 33 -12.72 9.36 4.49
CA THR A 33 -11.67 8.95 3.57
C THR A 33 -11.83 7.45 3.31
N LYS A 34 -12.72 7.10 2.39
CA LYS A 34 -12.87 5.74 1.90
C LYS A 34 -11.59 5.45 1.12
N HIS A 35 -10.81 4.50 1.62
CA HIS A 35 -9.59 4.05 0.99
C HIS A 35 -9.76 3.90 -0.52
N LEU A 36 -8.87 4.52 -1.29
CA LEU A 36 -8.95 4.49 -2.75
C LEU A 36 -8.71 3.05 -3.21
N PRO A 37 -9.62 2.44 -3.98
CA PRO A 37 -9.42 1.08 -4.45
C PRO A 37 -8.17 1.02 -5.33
N PHE A 38 -7.26 0.13 -4.98
CA PHE A 38 -6.09 -0.21 -5.79
C PHE A 38 -6.28 -1.58 -6.41
N GLU A 39 -5.95 -1.73 -7.69
CA GLU A 39 -5.94 -3.01 -8.38
C GLU A 39 -4.73 -3.13 -9.29
N THR A 40 -4.12 -4.33 -9.31
CA THR A 40 -3.07 -4.69 -10.25
C THR A 40 -3.17 -6.12 -10.71
N ASN A 41 -2.75 -6.39 -11.95
CA ASN A 41 -2.54 -7.75 -12.43
C ASN A 41 -1.04 -8.02 -12.57
N VAL A 42 -0.56 -9.11 -11.96
CA VAL A 42 0.84 -9.51 -12.01
C VAL A 42 0.89 -11.02 -12.13
N ALA A 43 1.50 -11.52 -13.22
CA ALA A 43 1.68 -12.95 -13.47
C ALA A 43 0.38 -13.78 -13.35
N SER A 44 -0.72 -13.25 -13.92
CA SER A 44 -2.07 -13.85 -13.87
C SER A 44 -2.75 -13.80 -12.50
N CYS A 45 -2.15 -13.15 -11.50
CA CYS A 45 -2.76 -12.88 -10.22
C CYS A 45 -3.30 -11.43 -10.20
N THR A 46 -4.57 -11.26 -9.84
CA THR A 46 -5.14 -9.95 -9.54
C THR A 46 -4.96 -9.66 -8.06
N ILE A 47 -4.25 -8.58 -7.73
CA ILE A 47 -4.11 -8.04 -6.37
C ILE A 47 -5.00 -6.81 -6.26
N GLN A 48 -5.80 -6.76 -5.20
CA GLN A 48 -6.71 -5.65 -4.93
C GLN A 48 -6.59 -5.24 -3.47
N PHE A 49 -6.66 -3.93 -3.21
CA PHE A 49 -6.74 -3.37 -1.86
C PHE A 49 -7.87 -2.34 -1.75
N PRO A 50 -8.54 -2.24 -0.59
CA PRO A 50 -8.48 -3.19 0.52
C PRO A 50 -9.17 -4.53 0.17
N ILE A 51 -8.71 -5.67 0.71
CA ILE A 51 -9.30 -7.01 0.50
C ILE A 51 -9.90 -7.58 1.80
N THR A 52 -10.96 -8.39 1.70
CA THR A 52 -11.49 -9.17 2.83
C THR A 52 -10.84 -10.54 2.95
N SER A 53 -10.87 -11.12 4.15
CA SER A 53 -10.41 -12.48 4.41
C SER A 53 -11.12 -13.54 3.56
N HIS A 54 -12.42 -13.36 3.35
CA HIS A 54 -13.24 -14.23 2.51
C HIS A 54 -12.84 -14.13 1.03
N GLU A 55 -12.70 -12.93 0.47
CA GLU A 55 -12.24 -12.73 -0.92
C GLU A 55 -10.85 -13.33 -1.13
N LEU A 56 -9.96 -13.15 -0.15
CA LEU A 56 -8.61 -13.67 -0.21
C LEU A 56 -8.60 -15.21 -0.26
N ARG A 57 -9.31 -15.88 0.66
CA ARG A 57 -9.37 -17.36 0.70
C ARG A 57 -10.09 -17.95 -0.51
N ASN A 58 -11.09 -17.26 -1.05
CA ASN A 58 -11.74 -17.68 -2.30
C ASN A 58 -10.82 -17.55 -3.52
N ARG A 59 -9.96 -16.53 -3.54
CA ARG A 59 -8.98 -16.32 -4.62
C ARG A 59 -7.82 -17.31 -4.54
N TYR A 60 -7.44 -17.74 -3.34
CA TYR A 60 -6.32 -18.64 -3.09
C TYR A 60 -6.73 -19.86 -2.25
N PRO A 61 -7.58 -20.76 -2.79
CA PRO A 61 -8.15 -21.87 -2.02
C PRO A 61 -7.12 -22.92 -1.57
N ASN A 62 -5.96 -22.98 -2.24
CA ASN A 62 -4.89 -23.93 -1.93
C ASN A 62 -3.73 -23.29 -1.15
N ALA A 63 -3.85 -22.02 -0.76
CA ALA A 63 -2.78 -21.35 -0.05
C ALA A 63 -2.63 -21.86 1.37
N VAL A 64 -1.39 -21.87 1.86
CA VAL A 64 -1.04 -22.28 3.21
C VAL A 64 -1.05 -21.05 4.12
N GLU A 65 -1.88 -21.09 5.16
CA GLU A 65 -1.93 -20.08 6.22
C GLU A 65 -0.92 -20.45 7.32
N SER A 66 -0.04 -19.51 7.71
CA SER A 66 0.98 -19.70 8.74
C SER A 66 0.56 -19.05 10.06
N LEU A 67 1.16 -19.51 11.18
CA LEU A 67 1.00 -18.89 12.50
C LEU A 67 1.51 -17.45 12.56
N SER A 68 2.36 -17.04 11.61
CA SER A 68 2.86 -15.67 11.47
C SER A 68 1.89 -14.76 10.70
N ALA A 69 0.65 -15.19 10.52
CA ALA A 69 -0.36 -14.52 9.71
C ALA A 69 0.13 -14.20 8.30
N GLU A 70 0.68 -15.23 7.67
CA GLU A 70 1.01 -15.20 6.25
C GLU A 70 0.08 -16.17 5.51
N LEU A 71 -0.37 -15.78 4.32
CA LEU A 71 -1.05 -16.68 3.40
C LEU A 71 -0.20 -16.84 2.14
N THR A 72 0.31 -18.06 1.92
CA THR A 72 1.25 -18.35 0.82
C THR A 72 0.61 -19.26 -0.21
N ASP A 73 0.48 -18.77 -1.44
CA ASP A 73 0.17 -19.59 -2.60
C ASP A 73 1.44 -19.79 -3.44
N THR A 74 1.69 -21.02 -3.89
CA THR A 74 2.92 -21.34 -4.63
C THR A 74 2.60 -22.24 -5.81
N THR A 75 2.94 -21.73 -7.00
CA THR A 75 2.93 -22.48 -8.25
C THR A 75 4.37 -22.81 -8.67
N ARG A 76 4.56 -23.37 -9.88
CA ARG A 76 5.89 -23.64 -10.44
C ARG A 76 6.69 -22.35 -10.71
N ASP A 77 6.02 -21.31 -11.19
CA ASP A 77 6.69 -20.10 -11.71
C ASP A 77 6.50 -18.87 -10.81
N VAL A 78 5.52 -18.91 -9.90
CA VAL A 78 5.13 -17.78 -9.06
C VAL A 78 4.91 -18.25 -7.63
N GLN A 79 5.37 -17.45 -6.67
CA GLN A 79 4.93 -17.52 -5.28
C GLN A 79 4.30 -16.18 -4.89
N VAL A 80 3.12 -16.23 -4.30
CA VAL A 80 2.43 -15.06 -3.74
C VAL A 80 2.33 -15.25 -2.23
N VAL A 81 2.87 -14.30 -1.46
CA VAL A 81 2.79 -14.29 0.00
C VAL A 81 2.05 -13.04 0.42
N TRP A 82 0.85 -13.19 0.97
CA TRP A 82 0.17 -12.13 1.69
C TRP A 82 0.69 -12.13 3.12
N ARG A 83 1.13 -10.98 3.60
CA ARG A 83 1.64 -10.78 4.95
C ARG A 83 0.75 -9.79 5.66
N PHE A 84 0.34 -10.13 6.87
CA PHE A 84 -0.49 -9.29 7.72
C PHE A 84 0.27 -8.94 9.00
N ASN A 85 -0.08 -7.83 9.64
CA ASN A 85 0.52 -7.48 10.91
C ASN A 85 0.01 -8.41 12.01
N ASP A 86 -1.30 -8.63 12.04
CA ASP A 86 -2.04 -9.44 13.00
C ASP A 86 -2.81 -10.55 12.27
N LEU A 87 -3.97 -10.99 12.78
CA LEU A 87 -4.74 -12.09 12.19
C LEU A 87 -5.36 -11.74 10.83
N ILE A 88 -5.50 -12.73 9.96
CA ILE A 88 -6.16 -12.62 8.65
C ILE A 88 -7.67 -12.38 8.76
N GLN A 89 -8.29 -12.38 9.95
CA GLN A 89 -9.75 -12.30 10.10
C GLN A 89 -10.36 -11.02 9.52
N ASP A 90 -9.72 -9.86 9.72
CA ASP A 90 -10.11 -8.57 9.12
C ASP A 90 -8.88 -7.83 8.56
N PRO A 91 -8.50 -8.09 7.31
CA PRO A 91 -7.35 -7.42 6.70
C PRO A 91 -7.54 -5.93 6.49
N ARG A 92 -8.79 -5.45 6.36
CA ARG A 92 -9.08 -4.06 5.97
C ARG A 92 -8.81 -3.07 7.10
N SER A 93 -8.81 -3.54 8.34
CA SER A 93 -8.59 -2.72 9.53
C SER A 93 -7.12 -2.57 9.92
N GLN A 94 -6.20 -3.15 9.15
CA GLN A 94 -4.77 -3.17 9.47
C GLN A 94 -3.93 -2.86 8.23
N PRO A 95 -2.67 -2.43 8.40
CA PRO A 95 -1.69 -2.44 7.32
C PRO A 95 -1.30 -3.86 6.96
N TYR A 96 -1.09 -4.11 5.66
CA TYR A 96 -0.63 -5.41 5.17
C TYR A 96 0.09 -5.25 3.83
N GLY A 97 0.62 -6.35 3.32
CA GLY A 97 1.38 -6.33 2.08
C GLY A 97 1.41 -7.67 1.39
N VAL A 98 1.86 -7.65 0.15
CA VAL A 98 1.93 -8.80 -0.74
C VAL A 98 3.32 -8.88 -1.33
N LEU A 99 3.88 -10.07 -1.37
CA LEU A 99 5.11 -10.39 -2.07
C LEU A 99 4.79 -11.34 -3.22
N ILE A 100 5.25 -10.99 -4.41
CA ILE A 100 5.12 -11.81 -5.60
C ILE A 100 6.52 -12.11 -6.08
N THR A 101 6.94 -13.37 -5.93
CA THR A 101 8.22 -13.85 -6.44
C THR A 101 8.00 -14.53 -7.78
N LEU A 102 8.52 -13.92 -8.85
CA LEU A 102 8.51 -14.44 -10.20
C LEU A 102 9.82 -15.18 -10.47
N ARG A 103 9.73 -16.51 -10.60
CA ARG A 103 10.92 -17.35 -10.72
C ARG A 103 11.59 -17.24 -12.08
N ASN A 104 12.92 -17.16 -12.08
CA ASN A 104 13.74 -17.06 -13.29
C ASN A 104 13.32 -15.90 -14.24
N LYS A 105 12.81 -14.79 -13.70
CA LYS A 105 12.39 -13.60 -14.46
C LYS A 105 13.36 -12.41 -14.37
N GLY A 106 14.54 -12.57 -13.78
CA GLY A 106 15.58 -11.53 -13.68
C GLY A 106 15.85 -10.80 -15.00
N PRO A 107 16.08 -11.51 -16.13
CA PRO A 107 16.26 -10.89 -17.45
C PRO A 107 15.05 -10.10 -17.98
N LYS A 108 13.87 -10.22 -17.35
CA LYS A 108 12.64 -9.51 -17.72
C LYS A 108 12.31 -8.36 -16.75
N MET A 109 13.17 -8.06 -15.77
CA MET A 109 12.87 -7.06 -14.74
C MET A 109 12.54 -5.68 -15.32
N ASP A 110 13.30 -5.20 -16.31
CA ASP A 110 13.01 -3.91 -16.97
C ASP A 110 11.67 -3.91 -17.73
N SER A 111 11.31 -5.05 -18.34
CA SER A 111 10.02 -5.19 -19.02
C SER A 111 8.86 -5.18 -18.02
N ILE A 112 9.02 -5.85 -16.87
CA ILE A 112 8.05 -5.82 -15.77
C ILE A 112 7.91 -4.39 -15.23
N ARG A 113 9.03 -3.70 -15.00
CA ARG A 113 9.06 -2.30 -14.56
C ARG A 113 8.28 -1.42 -15.52
N THR A 114 8.62 -1.47 -16.80
CA THR A 114 7.98 -0.67 -17.85
C THR A 114 6.47 -0.92 -17.94
N ALA A 115 6.02 -2.17 -17.73
CA ALA A 115 4.60 -2.49 -17.72
C ALA A 115 3.84 -1.80 -16.58
N PHE A 116 4.40 -1.79 -15.37
CA PHE A 116 3.81 -1.06 -14.24
C PHE A 116 3.86 0.46 -14.43
N GLU A 117 4.97 1.00 -14.94
CA GLU A 117 5.07 2.43 -15.23
C GLU A 117 4.01 2.89 -16.23
N LYS A 118 3.74 2.06 -17.24
CA LYS A 118 2.67 2.29 -18.20
C LYS A 118 1.28 2.19 -17.56
N GLN A 119 1.06 1.22 -16.67
CA GLN A 119 -0.23 1.02 -16.00
C GLN A 119 -0.57 2.17 -15.06
N TYR A 120 0.42 2.70 -14.32
CA TYR A 120 0.20 3.70 -13.29
C TYR A 120 0.57 5.13 -13.68
N HIS A 121 1.12 5.31 -14.88
CA HIS A 121 1.57 6.61 -15.38
C HIS A 121 2.55 7.31 -14.43
N LYS A 122 3.41 6.52 -13.76
CA LYS A 122 4.43 6.95 -12.81
C LYS A 122 5.73 6.20 -13.08
N SER A 123 6.87 6.82 -12.82
CA SER A 123 8.18 6.17 -12.96
C SER A 123 8.62 5.58 -11.64
N PHE A 124 9.34 4.46 -11.70
CA PHE A 124 10.05 3.95 -10.53
C PHE A 124 11.25 4.83 -10.19
N GLN A 125 11.49 4.98 -8.89
CA GLN A 125 12.65 5.67 -8.34
C GLN A 125 13.56 4.67 -7.61
N PRO A 126 14.89 4.78 -7.75
CA PRO A 126 15.80 3.93 -7.02
C PRO A 126 15.76 4.23 -5.52
N LEU A 127 15.64 3.19 -4.68
CA LEU A 127 15.75 3.31 -3.22
C LEU A 127 17.13 2.85 -2.76
N THR A 128 18.17 3.63 -3.11
CA THR A 128 19.58 3.30 -2.86
C THR A 128 20.06 3.65 -1.47
N ARG A 129 19.28 4.43 -0.70
CA ARG A 129 19.44 4.64 0.74
C ARG A 129 18.05 4.93 1.33
N PRO A 130 17.74 4.37 2.51
CA PRO A 130 16.55 4.76 3.24
C PRO A 130 16.68 6.23 3.67
N GLN A 131 15.60 6.99 3.56
CA GLN A 131 15.57 8.35 4.09
C GLN A 131 15.08 8.37 5.54
N HIS A 132 14.33 7.34 5.94
CA HIS A 132 13.60 7.30 7.20
C HIS A 132 13.99 6.14 8.13
N LEU A 133 14.94 5.28 7.75
CA LEU A 133 15.43 4.23 8.65
C LEU A 133 16.25 4.82 9.81
N GLY A 134 15.88 4.46 11.03
CA GLY A 134 16.58 4.86 12.25
C GLY A 134 17.97 4.23 12.37
N LYS A 135 18.80 4.77 13.27
CA LYS A 135 20.22 4.40 13.50
C LYS A 135 20.49 2.91 13.82
N TYR A 136 19.46 2.10 14.07
CA TYR A 136 19.59 0.73 14.56
C TYR A 136 19.29 -0.36 13.52
N GLU A 137 18.89 0.00 12.31
CA GLU A 137 18.66 -1.00 11.26
C GLU A 137 19.88 -1.16 10.37
N TYR A 138 20.40 -2.39 10.29
CA TYR A 138 21.40 -2.73 9.29
C TYR A 138 20.80 -2.52 7.90
N TYR A 139 21.31 -1.49 7.21
CA TYR A 139 21.02 -1.22 5.82
C TYR A 139 21.99 -1.99 4.94
N GLU A 140 21.44 -2.71 3.97
CA GLU A 140 22.23 -3.33 2.95
C GLU A 140 21.77 -2.84 1.58
N SER A 141 22.72 -2.31 0.81
CA SER A 141 22.40 -1.76 -0.49
C SER A 141 21.94 -2.84 -1.46
N ASP A 142 20.80 -2.61 -2.08
CA ASP A 142 20.30 -3.36 -3.22
C ASP A 142 20.24 -2.41 -4.42
N SER A 143 21.19 -2.57 -5.35
CA SER A 143 21.26 -1.74 -6.56
C SER A 143 20.12 -1.99 -7.55
N THR A 144 19.35 -3.06 -7.35
CA THR A 144 18.20 -3.42 -8.19
C THR A 144 16.88 -2.91 -7.62
N LEU A 145 16.88 -2.45 -6.36
CA LEU A 145 15.67 -2.01 -5.68
C LEU A 145 15.18 -0.66 -6.20
N VAL A 146 13.98 -0.70 -6.75
CA VAL A 146 13.25 0.47 -7.18
C VAL A 146 11.84 0.49 -6.59
N VAL A 147 11.33 1.68 -6.30
CA VAL A 147 10.03 1.91 -5.66
C VAL A 147 9.16 2.87 -6.46
N MET A 148 7.86 2.70 -6.40
CA MET A 148 6.86 3.59 -6.99
C MET A 148 5.74 3.80 -5.97
N GLU A 149 5.52 5.05 -5.59
CA GLU A 149 4.39 5.41 -4.76
C GLU A 149 3.15 5.61 -5.64
N ILE A 150 2.19 4.70 -5.52
CA ILE A 150 0.96 4.72 -6.31
C ILE A 150 0.02 5.79 -5.77
N ASN A 151 -0.11 5.88 -4.45
CA ASN A 151 -0.83 6.92 -3.72
C ASN A 151 -0.34 6.93 -2.26
N ASP A 152 -0.98 7.72 -1.41
CA ASP A 152 -0.62 7.85 0.01
C ASP A 152 -0.70 6.53 0.79
N GLU A 153 -1.48 5.55 0.32
CA GLU A 153 -1.70 4.27 1.00
C GLU A 153 -0.88 3.13 0.40
N VAL A 154 -0.56 3.20 -0.89
CA VAL A 154 0.04 2.08 -1.66
C VAL A 154 1.40 2.45 -2.23
N GLN A 155 2.38 1.62 -1.91
CA GLN A 155 3.70 1.62 -2.56
C GLN A 155 3.98 0.24 -3.15
N LEU A 156 4.54 0.25 -4.35
CA LEU A 156 5.03 -0.94 -5.04
C LEU A 156 6.55 -0.85 -5.16
N SER A 157 7.25 -1.93 -4.87
CA SER A 157 8.69 -2.07 -5.08
C SER A 157 9.02 -3.27 -5.95
N ILE A 158 10.11 -3.19 -6.69
CA ILE A 158 10.65 -4.29 -7.51
C ILE A 158 12.13 -4.39 -7.24
N ASN A 159 12.61 -5.62 -7.05
CA ASN A 159 14.03 -5.91 -6.99
C ASN A 159 14.33 -7.34 -7.46
N GLN A 160 15.58 -7.61 -7.76
CA GLN A 160 16.04 -8.97 -8.00
C GLN A 160 16.19 -9.68 -6.65
N ARG A 161 15.71 -10.92 -6.56
CA ARG A 161 15.73 -11.66 -5.29
C ARG A 161 17.15 -11.81 -4.80
N LYS A 162 17.38 -11.30 -3.60
CA LYS A 162 18.62 -11.46 -2.88
C LYS A 162 18.56 -12.67 -1.97
N VAL A 163 19.56 -13.55 -2.03
CA VAL A 163 19.73 -14.65 -1.09
C VAL A 163 21.08 -14.51 -0.40
N PHE A 164 21.10 -14.82 0.88
CA PHE A 164 22.30 -14.91 1.71
C PHE A 164 22.78 -16.37 1.74
N PRO A 165 23.67 -16.80 0.83
CA PRO A 165 24.40 -18.03 1.05
C PRO A 165 25.25 -17.87 2.30
N HIS A 166 25.25 -18.89 3.16
CA HIS A 166 25.83 -18.85 4.51
C HIS A 166 27.30 -18.38 4.59
N ASN A 167 28.07 -18.32 3.48
CA ASN A 167 29.53 -18.12 3.53
C ASN A 167 30.16 -17.23 2.42
N THR A 168 29.42 -16.59 1.50
CA THR A 168 30.04 -15.92 0.31
C THR A 168 29.52 -14.53 -0.03
N GLY A 169 28.80 -13.86 0.87
CA GLY A 169 28.19 -12.56 0.59
C GLY A 169 26.94 -12.68 -0.28
N ASN A 170 26.46 -11.56 -0.82
CA ASN A 170 25.17 -11.49 -1.49
C ASN A 170 25.16 -12.17 -2.85
N GLN A 171 24.20 -13.06 -3.08
CA GLN A 171 23.91 -13.58 -4.41
C GLN A 171 22.51 -13.14 -4.85
N PHE A 172 22.44 -12.48 -6.00
CA PHE A 172 21.17 -12.24 -6.68
C PHE A 172 20.76 -13.53 -7.41
N MET A 173 19.59 -14.06 -7.09
CA MET A 173 18.95 -15.11 -7.87
C MET A 173 18.33 -14.52 -9.13
N ASN A 174 18.06 -15.35 -10.14
CA ASN A 174 17.32 -14.92 -11.33
C ASN A 174 15.82 -14.70 -11.06
N ASP A 175 15.39 -14.61 -9.81
CA ASP A 175 13.99 -14.35 -9.46
C ASP A 175 13.77 -12.83 -9.34
N VAL A 176 12.59 -12.36 -9.71
CA VAL A 176 12.15 -10.97 -9.46
C VAL A 176 11.16 -10.97 -8.31
N VAL A 177 11.38 -10.12 -7.32
CA VAL A 177 10.45 -9.89 -6.22
C VAL A 177 9.72 -8.58 -6.47
N ILE A 178 8.40 -8.64 -6.44
CA ILE A 178 7.52 -7.48 -6.47
C ILE A 178 6.83 -7.42 -5.11
N SER A 179 7.03 -6.33 -4.38
CA SER A 179 6.42 -6.12 -3.07
C SER A 179 5.39 -5.00 -3.20
N ILE A 180 4.20 -5.18 -2.66
CA ILE A 180 3.16 -4.15 -2.65
C ILE A 180 2.65 -4.03 -1.23
N CYS A 181 2.75 -2.85 -0.64
CA CYS A 181 2.19 -2.59 0.69
C CYS A 181 0.97 -1.68 0.62
N TYR A 182 0.14 -1.77 1.65
CA TYR A 182 -1.09 -1.01 1.81
C TYR A 182 -1.17 -0.45 3.23
N ASN A 183 -1.48 0.85 3.33
CA ASN A 183 -1.72 1.60 4.56
C ASN A 183 -0.55 1.57 5.57
N LEU A 184 0.70 1.53 5.06
CA LEU A 184 1.91 1.71 5.86
C LEU A 184 2.33 3.18 5.88
N ASP A 185 2.89 3.64 7.00
CA ASP A 185 3.58 4.94 7.05
C ASP A 185 4.87 4.94 6.20
N THR A 186 5.39 6.11 5.84
CA THR A 186 6.55 6.26 4.95
C THR A 186 7.77 5.45 5.41
N THR A 187 8.06 5.45 6.71
CA THR A 187 9.17 4.68 7.29
C THR A 187 8.98 3.18 7.09
N LYS A 188 7.76 2.68 7.34
CA LYS A 188 7.42 1.27 7.15
C LYS A 188 7.34 0.90 5.66
N LYS A 189 6.93 1.80 4.77
CA LYS A 189 6.96 1.57 3.31
C LYS A 189 8.39 1.30 2.83
N GLU A 190 9.34 2.18 3.17
CA GLU A 190 10.76 2.00 2.83
C GLU A 190 11.30 0.68 3.40
N ARG A 191 11.05 0.41 4.69
CA ARG A 191 11.47 -0.83 5.33
C ARG A 191 10.89 -2.06 4.63
N PHE A 192 9.60 -2.05 4.33
CA PHE A 192 8.90 -3.13 3.65
C PHE A 192 9.53 -3.42 2.28
N ALA A 193 9.82 -2.39 1.49
CA ALA A 193 10.51 -2.53 0.21
C ALA A 193 11.90 -3.17 0.38
N MET A 194 12.67 -2.71 1.36
CA MET A 194 14.07 -3.11 1.57
C MET A 194 14.22 -4.50 2.21
N LYS A 195 13.31 -4.87 3.12
CA LYS A 195 13.30 -6.17 3.81
C LYS A 195 12.47 -7.22 3.09
N GLN A 196 12.21 -7.02 1.79
CA GLN A 196 11.43 -7.94 0.95
C GLN A 196 10.10 -8.32 1.62
N GLY A 197 9.34 -7.29 1.99
CA GLY A 197 7.97 -7.36 2.48
C GLY A 197 7.79 -7.70 3.95
N GLU A 198 8.78 -7.47 4.80
CA GLU A 198 8.59 -7.62 6.25
C GLU A 198 7.73 -6.46 6.79
N ILE A 199 6.63 -6.80 7.45
CA ILE A 199 5.66 -5.82 7.99
C ILE A 199 5.90 -5.56 9.48
N ARG A 200 6.34 -6.60 10.21
CA ARG A 200 6.62 -6.50 11.63
C ARG A 200 8.00 -5.88 11.86
N ILE A 201 8.07 -5.00 12.84
CA ILE A 201 9.34 -4.60 13.43
C ILE A 201 9.74 -5.78 14.32
N ARG A 202 10.85 -6.46 14.01
CA ARG A 202 11.48 -7.31 15.02
C ARG A 202 12.17 -6.36 16.00
N ASP A 203 11.70 -6.36 17.24
CA ASP A 203 12.34 -5.67 18.36
C ASP A 203 13.75 -6.21 18.61
#